data_AF-A0A1V9YE60-F1
#
_entry.id   AF-A0A1V9YE60-F1
#
_cell.length_a   1.000
_cell.length_b   1.000
_cell.length_c   1.000
_cell.angle_alpha   90.00
_cell.angle_beta   90.00
_cell.angle_gamma   90.00
#
_symmetry.space_group_name_H-M   'P 1'
#
loop_
_entity.id
_entity.type
_entity.pdbx_description
1 polymer ?
#
loop_
_entity_poly.entity_id
_entity_poly.type
_entity_poly.pdbx_seq_one_letter_code
_entity_poly.pdbx_strand_id
1 'polypeptide(L)'
;MTNDIPNVAITLAPYLKASAVFEREHNALRGQVAVSLAQSIPGWANVKLDDITLTHLSGAMTNVIFSCEKKVGPNRRVLLRVYGAGTEAFFSRREETLVFQQLSHCNMGVGLLAEFGNGRFETMIDGRTCTAADIRNPILSQKIAIKFRQFHNVHVDID
;
A
#
# COMPACT_ATOMS: atom_id res chain seq x y z
N MET A 1 17.20 13.26 -10.56
CA MET A 1 16.47 12.67 -11.72
C MET A 1 15.01 12.72 -11.35
N THR A 2 14.22 13.51 -12.08
CA THR A 2 12.77 13.60 -11.86
C THR A 2 12.17 12.26 -12.26
N ASN A 3 11.89 11.40 -11.27
CA ASN A 3 11.02 10.25 -11.52
C ASN A 3 9.65 10.84 -11.80
N ASP A 4 9.28 10.93 -13.08
CA ASP A 4 7.93 11.31 -13.47
C ASP A 4 6.97 10.30 -12.88
N ILE A 5 6.28 10.73 -11.82
CA ILE A 5 5.24 9.94 -11.17
C ILE A 5 4.14 9.71 -12.21
N PRO A 6 3.78 8.46 -12.53
CA PRO A 6 2.73 8.19 -13.51
C PRO A 6 1.44 8.89 -13.10
N ASN A 7 0.89 9.69 -14.02
CA ASN A 7 -0.41 10.35 -13.83
C ASN A 7 -1.57 9.36 -14.05
N VAL A 8 -1.55 8.27 -13.31
CA VAL A 8 -2.62 7.27 -13.25
C VAL A 8 -3.42 7.51 -11.98
N ALA A 9 -4.75 7.48 -12.08
CA ALA A 9 -5.64 7.54 -10.94
C ALA A 9 -6.54 6.30 -10.91
N ILE A 10 -6.67 5.67 -9.75
CA ILE A 10 -7.54 4.51 -9.54
C ILE A 10 -8.87 4.99 -8.96
N THR A 11 -9.96 4.70 -9.66
CA THR A 11 -11.31 5.12 -9.25
C THR A 11 -11.99 4.04 -8.42
N LEU A 12 -12.27 4.33 -7.15
CA LEU A 12 -12.86 3.36 -6.20
C LEU A 12 -14.35 3.54 -5.93
N ALA A 13 -14.93 4.70 -6.24
CA ALA A 13 -16.31 5.01 -5.87
C ALA A 13 -17.34 3.98 -6.40
N PRO A 14 -17.26 3.50 -7.66
CA PRO A 14 -18.15 2.45 -8.14
C PRO A 14 -17.97 1.12 -7.41
N TYR A 15 -16.71 0.71 -7.18
CA TYR A 15 -16.36 -0.51 -6.47
C TYR A 15 -16.90 -0.52 -5.02
N LEU A 16 -16.73 0.59 -4.29
CA LEU A 16 -17.15 0.70 -2.89
C LEU A 16 -18.68 0.78 -2.74
N LYS A 17 -19.39 1.31 -3.75
CA LYS A 17 -20.86 1.37 -3.78
C LYS A 17 -21.49 0.07 -4.23
N ALA A 18 -20.78 -0.70 -5.05
CA ALA A 18 -21.26 -1.98 -5.52
C ALA A 18 -21.27 -2.99 -4.37
N SER A 19 -22.40 -3.70 -4.21
CA SER A 19 -22.38 -4.95 -3.45
C SER A 19 -21.37 -5.91 -4.10
N ALA A 20 -20.73 -6.79 -3.31
CA ALA A 20 -19.72 -7.75 -3.76
C ALA A 20 -20.15 -8.67 -4.94
N VAL A 21 -21.40 -8.56 -5.38
CA VAL A 21 -22.07 -9.29 -6.45
C VAL A 21 -21.79 -8.71 -7.85
N PHE A 22 -21.36 -7.45 -7.99
CA PHE A 22 -21.19 -6.84 -9.32
C PHE A 22 -19.79 -7.09 -9.94
N GLU A 23 -19.65 -8.18 -10.69
CA GLU A 23 -18.40 -8.54 -11.38
C GLU A 23 -17.84 -7.45 -12.30
N ARG A 24 -18.70 -6.67 -12.96
CA ARG A 24 -18.29 -5.61 -13.88
C ARG A 24 -17.42 -4.55 -13.20
N GLU A 25 -17.83 -4.08 -12.02
CA GLU A 25 -17.10 -3.05 -11.27
C GLU A 25 -15.79 -3.60 -10.69
N HIS A 26 -15.80 -4.89 -10.30
CA HIS A 26 -14.60 -5.61 -9.87
C HIS A 26 -13.57 -5.73 -11.02
N ASN A 27 -14.03 -6.07 -12.23
CA ASN A 27 -13.19 -6.19 -13.41
C ASN A 27 -12.67 -4.82 -13.89
N ALA A 28 -13.48 -3.78 -13.82
CA ALA A 28 -13.05 -2.41 -14.14
C ALA A 28 -11.96 -1.91 -13.19
N LEU A 29 -12.08 -2.21 -11.88
CA LEU A 29 -11.04 -1.90 -10.90
C LEU A 29 -9.78 -2.72 -11.18
N ARG A 30 -9.89 -4.03 -11.37
CA ARG A 30 -8.74 -4.89 -11.70
C ARG A 30 -7.99 -4.40 -12.93
N GLY A 31 -8.69 -3.96 -13.96
CA GLY A 31 -8.08 -3.39 -15.16
C GLY A 31 -7.24 -2.14 -14.87
N GLN A 32 -7.78 -1.18 -14.11
CA GLN A 32 -7.04 0.03 -13.69
C GLN A 32 -5.81 -0.33 -12.85
N VAL A 33 -5.95 -1.26 -11.91
CA VAL A 33 -4.86 -1.74 -11.05
C VAL A 33 -3.77 -2.42 -11.89
N ALA A 34 -4.14 -3.26 -12.85
CA ALA A 34 -3.19 -3.95 -13.74
C ALA A 34 -2.36 -2.97 -14.56
N VAL A 35 -2.99 -1.92 -15.12
CA VAL A 35 -2.29 -0.86 -15.86
C VAL A 35 -1.30 -0.12 -14.95
N SER A 36 -1.74 0.26 -13.75
CA SER A 36 -0.88 0.96 -12.78
C SER A 36 0.32 0.11 -12.34
N LEU A 37 0.10 -1.19 -12.07
CA LEU A 37 1.15 -2.15 -11.73
C LEU A 37 2.16 -2.31 -12.87
N ALA A 38 1.67 -2.48 -14.11
CA ALA A 38 2.50 -2.67 -15.29
C ALA A 38 3.44 -1.49 -15.55
N GLN A 39 2.97 -0.26 -15.29
CA GLN A 39 3.75 0.96 -15.50
C GLN A 39 4.73 1.25 -14.35
N SER A 40 4.37 0.86 -13.13
CA SER A 40 5.07 1.36 -11.93
C SER A 40 5.95 0.31 -11.25
N ILE A 41 5.67 -0.99 -11.44
CA ILE A 41 6.33 -2.06 -10.68
C ILE A 41 7.10 -3.02 -11.61
N PRO A 42 8.42 -3.15 -11.43
CA PRO A 42 9.21 -4.13 -12.17
C PRO A 42 8.65 -5.55 -12.05
N GLY A 43 8.53 -6.21 -13.20
CA GLY A 43 8.00 -7.57 -13.32
C GLY A 43 6.47 -7.67 -13.47
N TRP A 44 5.73 -6.57 -13.53
CA TRP A 44 4.27 -6.58 -13.72
C TRP A 44 3.80 -6.25 -15.14
N ALA A 45 4.68 -5.75 -16.02
CA ALA A 45 4.34 -5.29 -17.37
C ALA A 45 3.61 -6.32 -18.25
N ASN A 46 3.93 -7.61 -18.11
CA ASN A 46 3.40 -8.69 -18.97
C ASN A 46 2.48 -9.67 -18.22
N VAL A 47 1.93 -9.27 -17.07
CA VAL A 47 1.02 -10.13 -16.28
C VAL A 47 -0.39 -10.00 -16.85
N LYS A 48 -1.00 -11.12 -17.25
CA LYS A 48 -2.38 -11.13 -17.73
C LYS A 48 -3.34 -10.80 -16.59
N LEU A 49 -4.45 -10.15 -16.91
CA LEU A 49 -5.45 -9.75 -15.91
C LEU A 49 -5.95 -10.92 -15.06
N ASP A 50 -6.19 -12.08 -15.69
CA ASP A 50 -6.68 -13.30 -15.03
C ASP A 50 -5.65 -13.93 -14.08
N ASP A 51 -4.37 -13.56 -14.21
CA ASP A 51 -3.29 -14.00 -13.32
C ASP A 51 -3.05 -13.03 -12.15
N ILE A 52 -3.84 -11.94 -12.06
CA ILE A 52 -3.77 -10.95 -10.98
C ILE A 52 -4.89 -11.21 -9.97
N THR A 53 -4.51 -11.64 -8.78
CA THR A 53 -5.41 -11.72 -7.63
C THR A 53 -5.40 -10.39 -6.89
N LEU A 54 -6.56 -9.75 -6.83
CA LEU A 54 -6.79 -8.54 -6.05
C LEU A 54 -7.67 -8.86 -4.83
N THR A 55 -7.15 -8.62 -3.63
CA THR A 55 -7.88 -8.83 -2.37
C THR A 55 -7.98 -7.53 -1.59
N HIS A 56 -9.21 -7.10 -1.31
CA HIS A 56 -9.45 -5.93 -0.48
C HIS A 56 -9.13 -6.25 0.98
N LEU A 57 -8.26 -5.47 1.60
CA LEU A 57 -7.91 -5.58 3.01
C LEU A 57 -8.75 -4.56 3.79
N SER A 58 -9.75 -5.04 4.52
CA SER A 58 -10.59 -4.20 5.37
C SER A 58 -9.80 -3.73 6.61
N GLY A 59 -10.12 -2.53 7.11
CA GLY A 59 -9.61 -2.04 8.40
C GLY A 59 -9.10 -0.60 8.46
N ALA A 60 -9.11 0.15 7.35
CA ALA A 60 -8.72 1.55 7.34
C ALA A 60 -9.93 2.47 7.09
N MET A 61 -10.13 3.47 7.95
CA MET A 61 -11.24 4.42 7.84
C MET A 61 -11.00 5.51 6.76
N THR A 62 -9.74 5.74 6.38
CA THR A 62 -9.32 6.87 5.53
C THR A 62 -8.65 6.45 4.21
N ASN A 63 -8.17 5.21 4.11
CA ASN A 63 -7.45 4.68 2.95
C ASN A 63 -8.05 3.35 2.53
N VAL A 64 -8.09 3.06 1.23
CA VAL A 64 -8.52 1.74 0.72
C VAL A 64 -7.28 0.96 0.32
N ILE A 65 -7.16 -0.25 0.88
CA ILE A 65 -5.93 -1.05 0.76
C ILE A 65 -6.28 -2.37 0.07
N PHE A 66 -5.47 -2.75 -0.91
CA PHE A 66 -5.57 -4.04 -1.58
C PHE A 66 -4.23 -4.77 -1.54
N SER A 67 -4.25 -6.10 -1.41
CA SER A 67 -3.13 -6.91 -1.85
C SER A 67 -3.30 -7.23 -3.34
N CYS A 68 -2.22 -7.07 -4.10
CA CYS A 68 -2.13 -7.48 -5.50
C CYS A 68 -1.11 -8.62 -5.58
N GLU A 69 -1.53 -9.78 -6.07
CA GLU A 69 -0.69 -10.96 -6.18
C GLU A 69 -0.67 -11.52 -7.60
N LYS A 70 0.50 -11.98 -8.02
CA LYS A 70 0.69 -12.82 -9.21
C LYS A 70 1.25 -14.18 -8.83
N LYS A 71 1.22 -15.14 -9.74
CA LYS A 71 1.67 -16.52 -9.48
C LYS A 71 3.19 -16.62 -9.25
N VAL A 72 3.99 -15.97 -10.09
CA VAL A 72 5.46 -16.14 -10.12
C VAL A 72 6.19 -14.84 -10.46
N GLY A 73 7.49 -14.80 -10.15
CA GLY A 73 8.40 -13.70 -10.50
C GLY A 73 8.65 -12.69 -9.37
N PRO A 74 9.48 -11.67 -9.62
CA PRO A 74 9.82 -10.65 -8.63
C PRO A 74 8.59 -9.83 -8.25
N ASN A 75 8.57 -9.28 -7.02
CA ASN A 75 7.43 -8.51 -6.50
C ASN A 75 6.11 -9.29 -6.62
N ARG A 76 6.15 -10.59 -6.30
CA ARG A 76 5.00 -11.50 -6.41
C ARG A 76 3.76 -10.98 -5.68
N ARG A 77 3.96 -10.34 -4.52
CA ARG A 77 2.94 -9.69 -3.72
C ARG A 77 3.31 -8.25 -3.47
N VAL A 78 2.40 -7.34 -3.79
CA VAL A 78 2.54 -5.91 -3.52
C VAL A 78 1.28 -5.40 -2.84
N LEU A 79 1.44 -4.39 -1.99
CA LEU A 79 0.32 -3.72 -1.35
C LEU A 79 -0.01 -2.46 -2.12
N LEU A 80 -1.27 -2.28 -2.49
CA LEU A 80 -1.80 -1.08 -3.11
C LEU A 80 -2.53 -0.27 -2.04
N ARG A 81 -2.10 0.96 -1.82
CA ARG A 81 -2.81 1.94 -0.99
C ARG A 81 -3.34 3.05 -1.89
N VAL A 82 -4.65 3.22 -1.90
CA VAL A 82 -5.33 4.33 -2.58
C VAL A 82 -5.84 5.31 -1.54
N TYR A 83 -5.53 6.58 -1.71
CA TYR A 83 -5.94 7.63 -0.79
C TYR A 83 -7.44 7.91 -0.94
N GLY A 84 -8.16 7.99 0.19
CA GLY A 84 -9.56 8.40 0.21
C GLY A 84 -9.74 9.88 -0.14
N ALA A 85 -10.93 10.24 -0.63
CA ALA A 85 -11.30 11.64 -0.85
C ALA A 85 -11.49 12.36 0.50
N GLY A 86 -10.90 13.55 0.66
CA GLY A 86 -11.12 14.43 1.82
C GLY A 86 -10.03 14.45 2.90
N THR A 87 -8.98 13.63 2.81
CA THR A 87 -7.84 13.67 3.76
C THR A 87 -6.85 14.81 3.48
N GLU A 88 -6.83 15.33 2.24
CA GLU A 88 -5.97 16.45 1.82
C GLU A 88 -6.28 17.77 2.55
N ALA A 89 -7.49 17.91 3.10
CA ALA A 89 -7.90 19.11 3.82
C ALA A 89 -7.25 19.22 5.21
N PHE A 90 -6.70 18.12 5.74
CA PHE A 90 -6.17 18.04 7.10
C PHE A 90 -4.68 17.68 7.16
N PHE A 91 -4.13 17.05 6.11
CA PHE A 91 -2.74 16.58 6.09
C PHE A 91 -2.05 16.86 4.75
N SER A 92 -0.81 17.35 4.81
CA SER A 92 0.05 17.54 3.64
C SER A 92 0.53 16.17 3.13
N ARG A 93 0.03 15.75 1.97
CA ARG A 93 0.47 14.49 1.33
C ARG A 93 1.97 14.49 1.03
N ARG A 94 2.52 15.66 0.71
CA ARG A 94 3.95 15.80 0.41
C ARG A 94 4.81 15.48 1.63
N GLU A 95 4.44 16.00 2.80
CA GLU A 95 5.14 15.70 4.05
C GLU A 95 4.99 14.23 4.44
N GLU A 96 3.79 13.65 4.32
CA GLU A 96 3.57 12.23 4.59
C GLU A 96 4.43 11.34 3.69
N THR A 97 4.49 11.64 2.39
CA THR A 97 5.35 10.93 1.44
C THR A 97 6.83 11.08 1.79
N LEU A 98 7.31 12.28 2.13
CA LEU A 98 8.72 12.50 2.49
C LEU A 98 9.11 11.69 3.73
N VAL A 99 8.31 11.78 4.79
CA VAL A 99 8.52 11.01 6.02
C VAL A 99 8.48 9.51 5.71
N PHE A 100 7.52 9.05 4.91
CA PHE A 100 7.43 7.64 4.51
C PHE A 100 8.66 7.17 3.73
N GLN A 101 9.14 7.95 2.77
CA GLN A 101 10.35 7.64 2.00
C GLN A 101 11.58 7.56 2.91
N GLN A 102 11.75 8.52 3.82
CA GLN A 102 12.86 8.51 4.78
C GLN A 102 12.81 7.29 5.71
N LEU A 103 11.63 6.97 6.26
CA LEU A 103 11.43 5.77 7.07
C LEU A 103 11.73 4.49 6.29
N SER A 104 11.27 4.41 5.04
CA SER A 104 11.56 3.30 4.12
C SER A 104 13.06 3.13 3.89
N HIS A 105 13.81 4.22 3.69
CA HIS A 105 15.28 4.17 3.55
C HIS A 105 15.98 3.70 4.82
N CYS A 106 15.41 3.96 6.00
CA CYS A 106 15.91 3.46 7.27
C CYS A 106 15.50 1.99 7.56
N ASN A 107 14.90 1.28 6.60
CA ASN A 107 14.31 -0.05 6.78
C ASN A 107 13.26 -0.10 7.92
N MET A 108 12.55 1.01 8.11
CA MET A 108 11.52 1.15 9.14
C MET A 108 10.15 1.24 8.48
N GLY A 109 9.36 0.18 8.65
CA GLY A 109 8.04 0.04 8.04
C GLY A 109 8.06 -0.77 6.75
N VAL A 110 7.08 -0.51 5.89
CA VAL A 110 6.97 -1.12 4.56
C VAL A 110 7.75 -0.28 3.55
N GLY A 111 8.40 -0.93 2.59
CA GLY A 111 9.17 -0.25 1.56
C GLY A 111 8.28 0.42 0.52
N LEU A 112 8.60 1.64 0.11
CA LEU A 112 7.98 2.29 -1.04
C LEU A 112 8.48 1.65 -2.33
N LEU A 113 7.59 1.08 -3.15
CA LEU A 113 7.96 0.55 -4.47
C LEU A 113 7.71 1.59 -5.58
N ALA A 114 6.57 2.26 -5.56
CA ALA A 114 6.23 3.33 -6.49
C ALA A 114 5.07 4.19 -5.98
N GLU A 115 4.95 5.40 -6.51
CA GLU A 115 3.82 6.31 -6.30
C GLU A 115 3.12 6.58 -7.63
N PHE A 116 1.83 6.93 -7.57
CA PHE A 116 1.02 7.36 -8.71
C PHE A 116 -0.01 8.39 -8.25
N GLY A 117 -0.74 9.01 -9.18
CA GLY A 117 -1.57 10.20 -8.96
C GLY A 117 -2.41 10.22 -7.67
N ASN A 118 -3.04 9.11 -7.29
CA ASN A 118 -3.86 9.03 -6.07
C ASN A 118 -3.54 7.84 -5.15
N GLY A 119 -2.31 7.33 -5.18
CA GLY A 119 -1.92 6.21 -4.32
C GLY A 119 -0.47 5.80 -4.46
N ARG A 120 -0.15 4.67 -3.81
CA ARG A 120 1.20 4.10 -3.82
C ARG A 120 1.19 2.59 -3.73
N PHE A 121 2.29 2.00 -4.19
CA PHE A 121 2.60 0.59 -4.05
C PHE A 121 3.68 0.41 -2.97
N GLU A 122 3.41 -0.48 -2.02
CA GLU A 122 4.28 -0.79 -0.89
C GLU A 122 4.71 -2.27 -0.95
N THR A 123 5.85 -2.61 -0.36
CA THR A 123 6.25 -4.01 -0.15
C THR A 123 5.25 -4.69 0.79
N MET A 124 4.92 -5.95 0.52
CA MET A 124 4.16 -6.77 1.46
C MET A 124 5.06 -7.29 2.58
N ILE A 125 4.60 -7.21 3.83
CA ILE A 125 5.23 -7.91 4.96
C ILE A 125 4.51 -9.23 5.14
N ASP A 126 5.28 -10.31 5.14
CA ASP A 126 4.76 -11.63 5.47
C ASP A 126 4.49 -11.73 6.96
N GLY A 127 3.21 -11.92 7.30
CA GLY A 127 2.78 -12.04 8.68
C GLY A 127 1.28 -11.82 8.83
N ARG A 128 0.87 -11.66 10.09
CA ARG A 128 -0.50 -11.27 10.45
C ARG A 128 -0.45 -10.06 11.36
N THR A 129 -1.49 -9.24 11.31
CA THR A 129 -1.69 -8.17 12.29
C THR A 129 -1.79 -8.76 13.69
N CYS A 130 -1.14 -8.11 14.66
CA CYS A 130 -1.29 -8.46 16.07
C CYS A 130 -2.72 -8.14 16.53
N THR A 131 -3.34 -9.09 17.22
CA THR A 131 -4.61 -8.88 17.91
C THR A 131 -4.38 -8.14 19.23
N ALA A 132 -5.46 -7.67 19.84
CA ALA A 132 -5.39 -7.07 21.17
C ALA A 132 -4.84 -8.06 22.23
N ALA A 133 -5.07 -9.37 22.07
CA ALA A 133 -4.50 -10.37 22.97
C ALA A 133 -2.98 -10.53 22.75
N ASP A 134 -2.53 -10.51 21.49
CA ASP A 134 -1.11 -10.64 21.15
C ASP A 134 -0.26 -9.54 21.77
N ILE A 135 -0.70 -8.28 21.68
CA ILE A 135 0.06 -7.15 22.21
C ILE A 135 0.21 -7.16 23.75
N ARG A 136 -0.66 -7.90 24.46
CA ARG A 136 -0.59 -8.10 25.92
C ARG A 136 0.30 -9.27 26.32
N ASN A 137 0.69 -10.12 25.37
CA ASN A 137 1.64 -11.19 25.65
C ASN A 137 3.02 -10.57 26.00
N PRO A 138 3.63 -10.89 27.15
CA PRO A 138 4.89 -10.26 27.58
C PRO A 138 6.04 -10.39 26.57
N ILE A 139 6.12 -11.53 25.86
CA ILE A 139 7.17 -11.78 24.86
C ILE A 139 6.98 -10.89 23.63
N LEU A 140 5.75 -10.78 23.13
CA LEU A 140 5.45 -9.90 21.99
C LEU A 140 5.56 -8.42 22.40
N SER A 141 5.08 -8.06 23.59
CA SER A 141 5.19 -6.71 24.13
C SER A 141 6.66 -6.25 24.24
N GLN A 142 7.56 -7.12 24.70
CA GLN A 142 9.00 -6.82 24.72
C GLN A 142 9.54 -6.58 23.30
N LYS A 143 9.18 -7.41 22.32
CA LYS A 143 9.62 -7.22 20.92
C LYS A 143 9.09 -5.90 20.33
N ILE A 144 7.84 -5.55 20.64
CA ILE A 144 7.23 -4.27 20.26
C ILE A 144 8.04 -3.10 20.86
N ALA A 145 8.36 -3.16 22.16
CA ALA A 145 9.15 -2.12 22.83
C ALA A 145 10.56 -1.94 22.21
N ILE A 146 11.24 -3.04 21.85
CA ILE A 146 12.53 -2.99 21.15
C ILE A 146 12.38 -2.29 19.79
N LYS A 147 11.32 -2.61 19.04
CA LYS A 147 11.04 -1.98 17.74
C LYS A 147 10.69 -0.50 17.87
N PHE A 148 9.93 -0.10 18.90
CA PHE A 148 9.69 1.31 19.20
C PHE A 148 10.97 2.06 19.55
N ARG A 149 11.88 1.47 20.34
CA ARG A 149 13.18 2.09 20.62
C ARG A 149 13.98 2.31 19.33
N GLN A 150 14.00 1.33 18.42
CA GLN A 150 14.65 1.48 17.12
C GLN A 150 14.02 2.63 16.33
N PHE A 151 12.69 2.70 16.31
CA PHE A 151 11.94 3.77 15.65
C PHE A 151 12.22 5.16 16.22
N HIS A 152 12.24 5.32 17.54
CA HIS A 152 12.53 6.60 18.19
C HIS A 152 13.95 7.12 17.93
N ASN A 153 14.88 6.24 17.54
CA ASN A 153 16.24 6.63 17.19
C ASN A 153 16.41 7.03 15.71
N VAL A 154 15.37 6.86 14.89
CA VAL A 154 15.40 7.29 13.49
C VAL A 154 15.33 8.80 13.46
N HIS A 155 16.37 9.41 12.88
CA HIS A 155 16.39 10.85 12.63
C HIS A 155 15.86 11.05 11.21
N VAL A 156 14.64 11.54 11.15
CA VAL A 156 13.98 11.95 9.91
C VAL A 156 14.15 13.45 9.81
N ASP A 157 14.70 13.93 8.71
CA ASP A 157 14.85 15.37 8.45
C ASP A 157 13.52 15.88 7.90
N ILE A 158 12.73 16.55 8.74
CA ILE A 158 11.35 16.97 8.44
C ILE A 158 11.29 18.49 8.17
N ASP A 159 12.43 19.20 8.20
CA ASP A 159 12.50 20.66 8.02
C ASP A 159 12.56 21.10 6.54
#